data_AF-A0A9Q2KQF8-F1
#
_entry.id   AF-A0A9Q2KQF8-F1
#
_cell.length_a   1.000
_cell.length_b   1.000
_cell.length_c   1.000
_cell.angle_alpha   90.00
_cell.angle_beta   90.00
_cell.angle_gamma   90.00
#
_symmetry.space_group_name_H-M   'P 1'
#
loop_
_entity.id
_entity.type
_entity.pdbx_description
1 polymer ?
#
loop_
_entity_poly.entity_id
_entity_poly.type
_entity_poly.pdbx_seq_one_letter_code
_entity_poly.pdbx_strand_id
1 'polypeptide(L)' 'MKSFITDVIGLAGYGLLTAGFYLQFGLAPALMFSGGLMLAGALAIARRGKRVI' A
#
# COMPACT_ATOMS: atom_id res chain seq x y z
N MET A 1 -10.23 11.09 16.00
CA MET A 1 -10.46 9.83 15.26
C MET A 1 -10.53 10.20 13.78
N LYS A 2 -9.41 10.09 13.06
CA LYS A 2 -9.21 10.68 11.74
C LYS A 2 -9.82 9.75 10.69
N SER A 3 -10.97 10.15 10.15
CA SER A 3 -11.69 9.63 8.97
C SER A 3 -11.47 8.15 8.59
N PHE A 4 -12.20 7.25 9.24
CA PHE A 4 -12.35 5.85 8.81
C PHE A 4 -12.74 5.70 7.33
N ILE A 5 -13.52 6.67 6.81
CA ILE A 5 -13.95 6.68 5.40
C ILE A 5 -12.74 6.77 4.47
N THR A 6 -11.75 7.60 4.82
CA THR A 6 -10.55 7.79 3.99
C THR A 6 -9.67 6.53 4.00
N ASP A 7 -9.55 5.85 5.13
CA ASP A 7 -8.82 4.59 5.24
C ASP A 7 -9.49 3.47 4.42
N VAL A 8 -10.83 3.37 4.47
CA VAL A 8 -11.59 2.37 3.69
C VAL A 8 -11.45 2.61 2.18
N ILE A 9 -11.59 3.86 1.74
CA ILE A 9 -11.42 4.23 0.32
C ILE A 9 -9.97 3.95 -0.13
N GLY A 10 -8.98 4.25 0.72
CA GLY A 10 -7.57 3.95 0.45
C GLY A 10 -7.31 2.45 0.31
N LEU A 11 -7.85 1.64 1.22
CA LEU A 11 -7.70 0.18 1.18
C LEU A 11 -8.37 -0.42 -0.07
N ALA A 12 -9.58 0.04 -0.39
CA ALA A 12 -10.32 -0.40 -1.57
C ALA A 12 -9.59 -0.02 -2.87
N GLY A 13 -9.07 1.21 -2.96
CA GLY A 13 -8.29 1.67 -4.10
C GLY A 13 -7.00 0.86 -4.28
N TYR A 14 -6.28 0.57 -3.19
CA TYR A 14 -5.08 -0.28 -3.23
C TYR A 14 -5.39 -1.70 -3.72
N GLY A 15 -6.50 -2.29 -3.26
CA GLY A 15 -6.97 -3.59 -3.72
C GLY A 15 -7.31 -3.62 -5.20
N LEU A 16 -8.06 -2.63 -5.69
CA LEU A 16 -8.39 -2.48 -7.11
C LEU A 16 -7.15 -2.29 -7.98
N LEU A 17 -6.17 -1.50 -7.53
CA LEU A 17 -4.93 -1.27 -8.26
C LEU A 17 -4.08 -2.55 -8.34
N THR A 18 -3.98 -3.29 -7.24
CA THR A 18 -3.29 -4.59 -7.21
C THR A 18 -3.99 -5.61 -8.12
N ALA A 19 -5.32 -5.64 -8.11
CA ALA A 19 -6.11 -6.50 -9.00
C ALA A 19 -5.96 -6.12 -10.48
N GLY A 20 -5.89 -4.83 -10.80
CA GLY A 20 -5.61 -4.37 -12.17
C GLY A 20 -4.23 -4.82 -12.67
N PHE A 21 -3.20 -4.70 -11.83
CA PHE A 21 -1.87 -5.23 -12.15
C PHE A 21 -1.87 -6.75 -12.35
N TYR A 22 -2.65 -7.47 -11.54
CA TYR A 22 -2.81 -8.92 -11.68
C TYR A 22 -3.42 -9.30 -13.03
N LEU A 23 -4.47 -8.60 -13.45
CA LEU A 23 -5.16 -8.87 -14.71
C LEU A 23 -4.30 -8.52 -15.95
N GLN A 24 -3.48 -7.47 -15.86
CA GLN A 24 -2.71 -6.99 -17.01
C GLN A 24 -1.34 -7.66 -17.16
N PHE A 25 -0.64 -7.90 -16.06
CA PHE A 25 0.75 -8.36 -16.06
C PHE A 25 0.95 -9.72 -15.37
N GLY A 26 -0.11 -10.29 -14.78
CA GLY A 26 -0.07 -11.55 -14.07
C GLY A 26 0.32 -11.43 -12.60
N LEU A 27 0.50 -12.59 -11.96
CA LEU A 27 0.73 -12.69 -10.51
C LEU A 27 2.04 -12.02 -10.05
N ALA A 28 3.13 -12.27 -10.78
CA ALA A 28 4.46 -11.86 -10.33
C ALA A 28 4.61 -10.32 -10.23
N PRO A 29 4.23 -9.54 -11.27
CA PRO A 29 4.34 -8.08 -11.23
C PRO A 29 3.40 -7.45 -10.19
N ALA A 30 2.22 -8.01 -9.98
CA ALA A 30 1.28 -7.55 -8.96
C ALA A 30 1.84 -7.71 -7.54
N LEU A 31 2.46 -8.87 -7.25
CA LEU A 31 3.12 -9.13 -5.97
C LEU A 31 4.36 -8.26 -5.77
N MET A 32 5.18 -8.07 -6.81
CA MET A 32 6.36 -7.20 -6.74
C MET A 32 5.97 -5.75 -6.45
N PHE A 33 4.96 -5.23 -7.15
CA PHE A 33 4.50 -3.85 -6.99
C PHE A 33 3.86 -3.61 -5.61
N SER A 34 2.95 -4.50 -5.20
CA SER A 34 2.28 -4.43 -3.91
C SER A 34 3.26 -4.63 -2.74
N GLY A 35 4.15 -5.62 -2.84
CA GLY A 35 5.20 -5.85 -1.86
C GLY A 35 6.17 -4.67 -1.73
N GLY A 36 6.53 -4.03 -2.87
CA GLY A 36 7.35 -2.83 -2.89
C GLY A 36 6.68 -1.64 -2.18
N LEU A 37 5.38 -1.42 -2.41
CA LEU A 37 4.62 -0.39 -1.71
C LEU A 37 4.52 -0.65 -0.21
N MET A 38 4.30 -1.91 0.19
CA MET A 38 4.24 -2.29 1.60
C MET A 38 5.59 -2.07 2.30
N LEU A 39 6.71 -2.40 1.64
CA LEU A 39 8.06 -2.14 2.13
C LEU A 39 8.32 -0.63 2.26
N ALA A 40 7.97 0.17 1.25
CA ALA A 40 8.11 1.62 1.28
C ALA A 40 7.27 2.25 2.40
N GLY A 41 6.05 1.76 2.62
CA GLY A 41 5.19 2.16 3.73
C GLY A 41 5.81 1.85 5.09
N ALA A 42 6.33 0.62 5.28
CA ALA A 42 7.04 0.23 6.49
C ALA A 42 8.26 1.12 6.77
N LEU A 43 9.05 1.43 5.74
CA LEU A 43 10.18 2.35 5.83
C LEU A 43 9.74 3.78 6.18
N ALA A 44 8.66 4.28 5.61
CA ALA A 44 8.12 5.59 5.92
C ALA A 44 7.62 5.68 7.38
N ILE A 45 6.97 4.62 7.88
CA ILE A 45 6.55 4.49 9.28
C ILE A 45 7.77 4.44 10.20
N ALA A 46 8.77 3.61 9.89
CA ALA A 46 10.02 3.52 10.66
C ALA A 46 10.78 4.87 10.70
N ARG A 47 10.81 5.60 9.57
CA ARG A 47 11.40 6.94 9.48
C ARG A 47 10.64 7.98 10.29
N ARG A 48 9.30 7.92 10.34
CA ARG A 48 8.50 8.78 11.23
C ARG A 48 8.70 8.43 12.69
N GLY A 49 8.78 7.15 13.05
CA GLY A 49 9.08 6.70 14.41
C GLY A 49 10.41 7.25 14.96
N LYS A 50 11.42 7.40 14.10
CA LYS A 50 12.70 8.05 14.45
C LYS A 50 12.64 9.57 14.64
N ARG A 51 11.57 10.25 14.20
CA ARG A 51 11.39 11.72 14.35
C ARG A 51 10.53 12.11 15.56
N VAL A 52 9.97 11.13 16.28
CA VAL A 52 9.15 11.36 17.49
C VAL A 52 9.95 11.00 18.76
N ILE A 53 11.28 10.86 18.64
CA ILE A 53 12.21 10.73 19.76
C ILE A 53 13.08 11.99 19.79
#